data_AF-A0A957CID0-F1
#
_entry.id   AF-A0A957CID0-F1
#
_cell.length_a   1.000
_cell.length_b   1.000
_cell.length_c   1.000
_cell.angle_alpha   90.00
_cell.angle_beta   90.00
_cell.angle_gamma   90.00
#
_symmetry.space_group_name_H-M   'P 1'
#
loop_
_entity.id
_entity.type
_entity.pdbx_description
1 polymer ?
#
loop_
_entity_poly.entity_id
_entity_poly.type
_entity_poly.pdbx_seq_one_letter_code
_entity_poly.pdbx_strand_id
1 'polypeptide(L)'
;MQLAEILAALRRNKDFMRQVVAWERLAARPAQFDLPAVDLPAAILDGLRARGVTGFFTHQAAAITAVSQSQNVVIATATASGKSLCYTVPVL
;
A
#
# COMPACT_ATOMS: atom_id res chain seq x y z
N MET A 1 26.31 10.33 -0.36
CA MET A 1 26.15 9.21 -1.30
C MET A 1 24.71 8.76 -1.26
N GLN A 2 24.00 8.76 -2.39
CA GLN A 2 22.60 8.38 -2.47
C GLN A 2 22.45 6.85 -2.44
N LEU A 3 21.28 6.33 -2.04
CA LEU A 3 21.03 4.89 -1.98
C LEU A 3 21.30 4.17 -3.32
N ALA A 4 20.90 4.79 -4.44
CA ALA A 4 21.14 4.25 -5.76
C ALA A 4 22.64 4.06 -6.07
N GLU A 5 23.48 4.98 -5.60
CA GLU A 5 24.94 4.93 -5.78
C GLU A 5 25.55 3.80 -4.94
N ILE A 6 25.06 3.61 -3.71
CA ILE A 6 25.48 2.50 -2.83
C ILE A 6 25.16 1.16 -3.48
N LEU A 7 23.93 0.98 -3.97
CA LEU A 7 23.51 -0.27 -4.64
C LEU A 7 24.35 -0.55 -5.89
N ALA A 8 24.65 0.48 -6.69
CA ALA A 8 25.51 0.35 -7.85
C ALA A 8 26.97 0.04 -7.49
N ALA A 9 27.48 0.58 -6.37
CA ALA A 9 28.80 0.27 -5.85
C ALA A 9 28.90 -1.18 -5.36
N LEU A 10 27.93 -1.64 -4.57
CA LEU A 10 27.85 -3.02 -4.09
C LEU A 10 27.81 -4.03 -5.25
N ARG A 11 26.99 -3.74 -6.27
CA ARG A 11 26.87 -4.62 -7.45
C ARG A 11 28.16 -4.72 -8.28
N ARG A 12 29.03 -3.70 -8.24
CA ARG A 12 30.33 -3.71 -8.94
C ARG A 12 31.47 -4.29 -8.10
N ASN A 13 31.28 -4.45 -6.78
CA ASN A 13 32.28 -4.99 -5.89
C ASN A 13 32.34 -6.53 -6.04
N LYS A 14 33.45 -7.03 -6.58
CA LYS A 14 33.65 -8.46 -6.84
C LYS A 14 33.71 -9.30 -5.56
N ASP A 15 34.33 -8.80 -4.50
CA ASP A 15 34.47 -9.55 -3.24
C ASP A 15 33.13 -9.67 -2.53
N PHE A 16 32.33 -8.60 -2.55
CA PHE A 16 30.95 -8.63 -2.07
C PHE A 16 30.08 -9.57 -2.89
N MET A 17 30.10 -9.43 -4.23
CA MET A 17 29.22 -10.23 -5.10
C MET A 17 29.56 -11.73 -5.09
N ARG A 18 30.77 -12.13 -4.71
CA ARG A 18 31.10 -13.56 -4.46
C ARG A 18 30.30 -14.16 -3.30
N GLN A 19 29.83 -13.35 -2.36
CA GLN A 19 29.02 -13.77 -1.21
C GLN A 19 27.51 -13.65 -1.48
N VAL A 20 27.11 -13.09 -2.63
CA VAL A 20 25.70 -12.91 -3.00
C VAL A 20 25.25 -14.07 -3.88
N VAL A 21 24.38 -14.92 -3.34
CA VAL A 21 23.83 -16.08 -4.08
C VAL A 21 22.73 -15.67 -5.06
N ALA A 22 21.94 -14.65 -4.72
CA ALA A 22 20.87 -14.13 -5.57
C ALA A 22 20.74 -12.61 -5.44
N TRP A 23 20.52 -11.95 -6.57
CA TRP A 23 20.18 -10.52 -6.62
C TRP A 23 18.94 -10.35 -7.49
N GLU A 24 17.81 -10.07 -6.86
CA GLU A 24 16.55 -9.82 -7.55
C GLU A 24 16.18 -8.33 -7.50
N ARG A 25 15.65 -7.82 -8.61
CA ARG A 25 15.05 -6.48 -8.66
C ARG A 25 13.58 -6.61 -8.99
N LEU A 26 12.74 -6.33 -8.01
CA LEU A 26 11.30 -6.24 -8.22
C LEU A 26 10.95 -4.94 -8.96
N ALA A 27 10.03 -5.03 -9.92
CA ALA A 27 9.54 -3.87 -10.63
C ALA A 27 8.72 -2.96 -9.70
N ALA A 28 8.85 -1.65 -9.87
CA ALA A 28 7.97 -0.69 -9.22
C ALA A 28 6.53 -0.91 -9.71
N ARG A 29 5.56 -0.80 -8.79
CA ARG A 29 4.14 -0.94 -9.11
C ARG A 29 3.46 0.41 -8.91
N PRO A 30 2.78 0.96 -9.93
CA PRO A 30 2.02 2.19 -9.75
C PRO A 30 0.86 1.96 -8.79
N ALA A 31 0.48 3.01 -8.08
CA ALA A 31 -0.72 3.01 -7.26
C ALA A 31 -1.96 2.80 -8.15
N GLN A 32 -2.89 1.97 -7.67
CA GLN A 32 -4.21 1.79 -8.28
C GLN A 32 -5.26 2.24 -7.27
N PHE A 33 -6.16 3.10 -7.71
CA PHE A 33 -7.20 3.69 -6.89
C PHE A 33 -8.57 3.27 -7.38
N ASP A 34 -9.54 3.23 -6.46
CA ASP A 34 -10.94 2.97 -6.77
C ASP A 34 -11.84 3.66 -5.74
N LEU A 35 -13.14 3.71 -6.03
CA LEU A 35 -14.15 4.22 -5.11
C LEU A 35 -14.88 3.05 -4.44
N PRO A 36 -15.04 3.06 -3.10
CA PRO A 36 -15.90 2.10 -2.46
C PRO A 36 -17.35 2.31 -2.92
N ALA A 37 -18.07 1.23 -3.24
CA ALA A 37 -19.49 1.24 -3.56
C ALA A 37 -20.37 1.41 -2.29
N VAL A 38 -20.09 2.44 -1.52
CA VAL A 38 -20.88 2.91 -0.37
C VAL A 38 -20.63 4.40 -0.19
N ASP A 39 -21.68 5.15 0.14
CA ASP A 39 -21.57 6.56 0.45
C ASP A 39 -20.94 6.74 1.83
N LEU A 40 -19.75 7.37 1.85
CA LEU A 40 -19.08 7.70 3.10
C LEU A 40 -19.52 9.09 3.58
N PRO A 41 -19.81 9.25 4.89
CA PRO A 41 -20.09 10.56 5.48
C PRO A 41 -19.00 11.59 5.18
N ALA A 42 -19.39 12.84 4.92
CA ALA A 42 -18.47 13.93 4.60
C ALA A 42 -17.39 14.13 5.67
N ALA A 43 -17.74 13.99 6.96
CA ALA A 43 -16.79 14.11 8.06
C ALA A 43 -15.63 13.09 7.99
N ILE A 44 -15.91 11.86 7.53
CA ILE A 44 -14.87 10.84 7.32
C ILE A 44 -13.96 11.26 6.17
N LEU A 45 -14.55 11.67 5.05
CA LEU A 45 -13.80 12.11 3.87
C LEU A 45 -12.89 13.31 4.18
N ASP A 46 -13.39 14.29 4.94
CA ASP A 46 -12.63 15.48 5.32
C ASP A 46 -11.50 15.14 6.30
N GLY A 47 -11.76 14.25 7.27
CA GLY A 47 -10.73 13.75 8.18
C GLY A 47 -9.62 12.98 7.45
N LEU A 48 -9.98 12.20 6.43
CA LEU A 48 -9.01 11.50 5.56
C LEU A 48 -8.18 12.49 4.73
N ARG A 49 -8.81 13.49 4.11
CA ARG A 49 -8.13 14.53 3.34
C ARG A 49 -7.15 15.33 4.19
N ALA A 50 -7.53 15.69 5.42
CA ALA A 50 -6.65 16.39 6.37
C ALA A 50 -5.39 15.58 6.72
N ARG A 51 -5.43 14.26 6.55
CA ARG A 51 -4.28 13.35 6.75
C ARG A 51 -3.56 12.99 5.46
N GLY A 52 -3.86 13.69 4.35
CA GLY A 52 -3.27 13.47 3.04
C GLY A 52 -3.84 12.27 2.27
N VAL A 53 -4.93 11.67 2.74
CA VAL A 53 -5.61 10.56 2.04
C VAL A 53 -6.64 11.16 1.09
N THR A 54 -6.31 11.21 -0.19
CA THR A 54 -7.15 11.81 -1.25
C THR A 54 -7.94 10.79 -2.06
N GLY A 55 -7.69 9.50 -1.85
CA GLY A 55 -8.38 8.40 -2.50
C GLY A 55 -8.04 7.06 -1.84
N PHE A 56 -8.82 6.03 -2.17
CA PHE A 56 -8.61 4.68 -1.65
C PHE A 56 -7.86 3.84 -2.68
N PHE A 57 -6.88 3.05 -2.22
CA PHE A 57 -6.34 1.98 -3.05
C PHE A 57 -7.43 0.94 -3.36
N THR A 58 -7.29 0.23 -4.47
CA THR A 58 -8.25 -0.79 -4.91
C THR A 58 -8.60 -1.81 -3.81
N HIS A 59 -7.62 -2.29 -3.04
CA HIS A 59 -7.87 -3.21 -1.92
C HIS A 59 -8.63 -2.58 -0.76
N GLN A 60 -8.46 -1.27 -0.52
CA GLN A 60 -9.21 -0.54 0.51
C GLN A 60 -10.65 -0.34 0.09
N ALA A 61 -10.88 0.12 -1.14
CA ALA A 61 -12.22 0.29 -1.70
C ALA A 61 -13.01 -1.01 -1.67
N ALA A 62 -12.42 -2.11 -2.17
CA ALA A 62 -13.04 -3.43 -2.16
C ALA A 62 -13.38 -3.92 -0.74
N ALA A 63 -12.48 -3.72 0.22
CA ALA A 63 -12.73 -4.11 1.61
C ALA A 63 -13.86 -3.29 2.24
N ILE A 64 -13.87 -1.97 2.05
CA ILE A 64 -14.91 -1.09 2.58
C ILE A 64 -16.28 -1.48 2.00
N THR A 65 -16.37 -1.73 0.69
CA THR A 65 -17.60 -2.19 0.03
C THR A 65 -18.09 -3.54 0.57
N ALA A 66 -17.20 -4.51 0.73
CA ALA A 66 -17.59 -5.82 1.24
C ALA A 66 -18.09 -5.73 2.69
N VAL A 67 -17.41 -4.95 3.54
CA VAL A 67 -17.82 -4.77 4.94
C VAL A 67 -19.15 -4.00 5.03
N SER A 68 -19.39 -2.98 4.19
CA SER A 68 -20.68 -2.29 4.16
C SER A 68 -21.85 -3.20 3.74
N GLN A 69 -21.55 -4.33 3.09
CA GLN A 69 -22.50 -5.37 2.72
C GLN A 69 -22.58 -6.51 3.75
N SER A 70 -22.08 -6.29 4.97
CA SER A 70 -22.05 -7.28 6.07
C SER A 70 -21.23 -8.56 5.76
N GLN A 71 -20.25 -8.47 4.86
CA GLN A 71 -19.36 -9.59 4.53
C GLN A 71 -18.14 -9.63 5.45
N ASN A 72 -17.66 -10.83 5.76
CA ASN A 72 -16.37 -11.03 6.42
C ASN A 72 -15.24 -10.98 5.39
N VAL A 73 -14.19 -10.19 5.67
CA VAL A 73 -13.09 -9.95 4.74
C VAL A 73 -11.76 -10.35 5.37
N VAL A 74 -10.94 -11.09 4.61
CA VAL A 74 -9.52 -11.35 4.93
C VAL A 74 -8.66 -10.48 4.03
N ILE A 75 -7.75 -9.69 4.61
CA ILE A 75 -6.91 -8.73 3.88
C ILE A 75 -5.47 -9.20 3.91
N ALA A 76 -4.96 -9.63 2.75
CA ALA A 76 -3.58 -10.08 2.58
C ALA A 76 -2.78 -9.08 1.73
N THR A 77 -2.26 -8.03 2.38
CA THR A 77 -1.44 -6.99 1.72
C THR A 77 -0.11 -6.80 2.44
N ALA A 78 0.93 -6.34 1.72
CA ALA A 78 2.22 -6.03 2.29
C ALA A 78 2.17 -4.94 3.38
N THR A 79 3.21 -4.86 4.21
CA THR A 79 3.39 -3.78 5.20
C THR A 79 3.39 -2.41 4.51
N ALA A 80 2.88 -1.39 5.22
CA ALA A 80 2.74 -0.01 4.73
C ALA A 80 1.79 0.19 3.52
N SER A 81 0.96 -0.80 3.17
CA SER A 81 -0.08 -0.70 2.13
C SER A 81 -1.31 0.14 2.53
N GLY A 82 -1.36 0.66 3.76
CA GLY A 82 -2.54 1.34 4.29
C GLY A 82 -3.69 0.42 4.68
N LYS A 83 -3.43 -0.88 4.95
CA LYS A 83 -4.49 -1.85 5.35
C LYS A 83 -5.35 -1.42 6.54
N SER A 84 -4.85 -0.54 7.41
CA SER A 84 -5.60 -0.04 8.57
C SER A 84 -6.90 0.67 8.18
N LEU A 85 -6.89 1.41 7.07
CA LEU A 85 -8.10 2.08 6.58
C LEU A 85 -9.21 1.10 6.19
N CYS A 86 -8.86 -0.14 5.80
CA CYS A 86 -9.84 -1.14 5.40
C CYS A 86 -10.80 -1.54 6.53
N TYR A 87 -10.36 -1.43 7.79
CA TYR A 87 -11.20 -1.76 8.96
C TYR A 87 -11.51 -0.54 9.83
N THR A 88 -10.70 0.53 9.79
CA THR A 88 -11.04 1.75 10.53
C THR A 88 -12.16 2.52 9.86
N VAL A 89 -12.18 2.61 8.51
CA VAL A 89 -13.26 3.35 7.82
C VAL A 89 -14.63 2.72 8.04
N PRO A 90 -14.83 1.39 7.92
CA PRO A 90 -16.14 0.80 8.16
C PRO A 90 -16.61 0.83 9.62
N VAL A 91 -15.71 1.09 10.57
CA VAL A 91 -16.04 1.19 12.01
C VAL A 91 -16.48 2.60 12.40
N LEU A 92 -16.04 3.62 11.65
CA LEU A 92 -16.38 5.03 11.86
C LEU A 92 -17.70 5.38 11.16
#